data_AF-A0A2K2V5J2-F1
#
_entry.id   AF-A0A2K2V5J2-F1
#
_cell.length_a   1.000
_cell.length_b   1.000
_cell.length_c   1.000
_cell.angle_alpha   90.00
_cell.angle_beta   90.00
_cell.angle_gamma   90.00
#
_symmetry.space_group_name_H-M   'P 1'
#
loop_
_entity.id
_entity.type
_entity.pdbx_description
1 polymer ?
#
loop_
_entity_poly.entity_id
_entity_poly.type
_entity_poly.pdbx_seq_one_letter_code
_entity_poly.pdbx_strand_id
1 'polypeptide(L)'
;KLENNERAANFTFDVIYNPPIARVTVRGTTYLRGSEEEMKRIDNELKGNKVPAEVAQAVTGTSLAEAIVLCRSIGVPPPLPMILPVQKQQLDYTV
;
A
#
# COMPACT_ATOMS: atom_id res chain seq x y z
N LYS A 1 23.01 10.72 7.59
CA LYS A 1 22.29 11.20 8.79
C LYS A 1 20.85 11.40 8.37
N LEU A 2 19.94 10.51 8.81
CA LEU A 2 18.50 10.71 8.60
C LEU A 2 18.10 11.93 9.44
N GLU A 3 17.44 12.92 8.84
CA GLU A 3 16.87 14.05 9.57
C GLU A 3 15.90 13.54 10.64
N ASN A 4 15.73 14.28 11.74
CA ASN A 4 15.01 13.86 12.95
C ASN A 4 13.54 13.38 12.77
N ASN A 5 12.99 13.42 11.55
CA ASN A 5 11.60 13.06 11.24
C ASN A 5 11.42 12.01 10.12
N GLU A 6 12.44 11.21 9.83
CA GLU A 6 12.30 10.10 8.88
C GLU A 6 12.11 8.76 9.60
N ARG A 7 11.16 7.94 9.12
CA ARG A 7 10.93 6.56 9.58
C ARG A 7 11.03 5.60 8.41
N ALA A 8 11.76 4.50 8.59
CA ALA A 8 11.85 3.44 7.58
C ALA A 8 10.98 2.25 8.00
N ALA A 9 10.22 1.69 7.05
CA ALA A 9 9.43 0.49 7.25
C ALA A 9 9.60 -0.47 6.06
N ASN A 10 9.69 -1.76 6.34
CA ASN A 10 9.77 -2.79 5.30
C ASN A 10 8.37 -3.28 4.95
N PHE A 11 8.13 -3.56 3.67
CA PHE A 11 6.87 -4.12 3.20
C PHE A 11 7.10 -5.27 2.21
N THR A 12 6.07 -6.09 2.06
CA THR A 12 5.96 -7.10 1.01
C THR A 12 4.59 -6.99 0.38
N PHE A 13 4.55 -6.96 -0.95
CA PHE A 13 3.35 -6.92 -1.76
C PHE A 13 3.33 -8.15 -2.66
N ASP A 14 2.30 -8.98 -2.50
CA ASP A 14 2.15 -10.23 -3.23
C ASP A 14 1.00 -10.16 -4.23
N VAL A 15 1.30 -10.54 -5.47
CA VAL A 15 0.31 -10.83 -6.51
C VAL A 15 0.30 -12.34 -6.72
N ILE A 16 -0.85 -12.95 -6.42
CA ILE A 16 -1.05 -14.40 -6.54
C ILE A 16 -2.21 -14.62 -7.51
N TYR A 17 -1.95 -15.32 -8.61
CA TYR A 17 -2.96 -15.60 -9.62
C TYR A 17 -3.83 -16.80 -9.23
N ASN A 18 -5.11 -16.73 -9.57
CA ASN A 18 -6.04 -17.86 -9.46
C ASN A 18 -6.84 -17.98 -10.78
N PRO A 19 -6.63 -19.00 -11.61
CA PRO A 19 -5.77 -20.19 -11.41
C PRO A 19 -4.26 -19.86 -11.29
N PRO A 20 -3.45 -20.70 -10.61
CA PRO A 20 -2.07 -20.38 -10.23
C PRO A 20 -1.09 -20.52 -11.39
N ILE A 21 -1.06 -19.48 -12.24
CA ILE A 21 -0.14 -19.39 -13.39
C ILE A 21 1.16 -18.64 -13.06
N ALA A 22 1.15 -17.81 -12.01
CA ALA A 22 2.30 -17.04 -11.55
C ALA A 22 2.11 -16.58 -10.10
N ARG A 23 3.23 -16.22 -9.46
CA ARG A 23 3.26 -15.45 -8.22
C ARG A 23 4.36 -14.41 -8.33
N VAL A 24 4.03 -13.15 -8.08
CA VAL A 24 4.98 -12.04 -8.06
C VAL A 24 5.02 -11.44 -6.67
N THR A 25 6.22 -11.33 -6.11
CA THR A 25 6.45 -10.77 -4.78
C THR A 25 7.36 -9.55 -4.91
N VAL A 26 6.83 -8.37 -4.58
CA VAL A 26 7.57 -7.11 -4.52
C VAL A 26 7.90 -6.82 -3.07
N ARG A 27 9.20 -6.70 -2.75
CA ARG A 27 9.67 -6.31 -1.42
C ARG A 27 10.36 -4.98 -1.50
N GLY A 28 10.12 -4.13 -0.52
CA GLY A 28 10.73 -2.81 -0.49
C GLY A 28 10.83 -2.24 0.91
N THR A 29 11.57 -1.16 1.00
CA THR A 29 11.63 -0.30 2.18
C THR A 29 11.01 1.03 1.80
N THR A 30 10.00 1.44 2.57
CA THR A 30 9.40 2.76 2.45
C THR A 30 10.00 3.70 3.49
N TYR A 31 10.13 4.97 3.11
CA TYR A 31 10.62 6.05 3.95
C TYR A 31 9.47 7.05 4.15
N LEU A 32 9.08 7.25 5.39
CA LEU A 32 8.00 8.14 5.82
C LEU A 32 8.62 9.43 6.35
N ARG A 33 8.06 10.56 5.93
CA ARG A 33 8.45 11.90 6.38
C ARG A 33 7.20 12.74 6.57
N GLY A 34 7.20 13.58 7.60
CA GLY A 34 6.10 14.49 7.91
C GLY A 34 6.41 15.31 9.17
N SER A 35 5.38 15.96 9.72
CA SER A 35 5.50 16.67 11.00
C SER A 35 5.76 15.72 12.16
N GLU A 36 6.30 16.23 13.27
CA GLU A 36 6.56 15.40 14.46
C GLU A 36 5.26 14.77 15.01
N GLU A 37 4.14 15.50 14.94
CA GLU A 37 2.82 15.03 15.34
C GLU A 37 2.33 13.87 14.46
N GLU A 38 2.47 13.98 13.14
CA GLU A 38 2.14 12.90 12.20
C GLU A 38 3.02 11.67 12.42
N MET A 39 4.32 11.86 12.61
CA MET A 39 5.25 10.75 12.85
C MET A 39 4.92 10.03 14.17
N LYS A 40 4.56 10.77 15.23
CA LYS A 40 4.08 10.16 16.49
C LYS A 40 2.77 9.39 16.31
N ARG A 41 1.82 9.91 15.51
CA ARG A 41 0.56 9.21 15.19
C ARG A 41 0.84 7.89 14.48
N ILE A 42 1.66 7.93 13.43
CA ILE A 42 2.05 6.75 12.66
C ILE A 42 2.79 5.73 13.54
N ASP A 43 3.74 6.17 14.37
CA ASP A 43 4.47 5.29 15.29
C ASP A 43 3.51 4.57 16.26
N ASN A 44 2.47 5.25 16.73
CA ASN A 44 1.46 4.66 17.61
C ASN A 44 0.52 3.68 16.88
N GLU A 45 0.10 4.00 15.66
CA GLU A 45 -0.73 3.11 14.84
C GLU A 45 0.02 1.82 14.49
N LEU A 46 1.29 1.94 14.09
CA LEU A 46 2.14 0.80 13.74
C LEU A 46 2.41 -0.11 14.94
N LYS A 47 2.59 0.43 16.15
CA LYS A 47 2.67 -0.36 17.40
C LYS A 47 1.41 -1.18 17.66
N GLY A 48 0.25 -0.69 17.23
CA GLY A 48 -1.04 -1.38 17.29
C GLY A 48 -1.26 -2.40 16.17
N ASN A 49 -0.23 -2.74 15.37
CA ASN A 49 -0.34 -3.55 14.15
C ASN A 49 -1.35 -2.99 13.12
N LYS A 50 -1.63 -1.69 13.16
CA LYS A 50 -2.41 -1.00 12.13
C LYS A 50 -1.47 -0.23 11.23
N VAL A 51 -1.49 -0.55 9.94
CA VAL A 51 -0.82 0.26 8.93
C VAL A 51 -1.75 1.43 8.60
N PRO A 52 -1.31 2.70 8.73
CA PRO A 52 -2.10 3.85 8.35
C PRO A 52 -2.58 3.74 6.90
N ALA A 53 -3.82 4.14 6.62
CA ALA A 53 -4.43 3.98 5.32
C ALA A 53 -3.64 4.71 4.21
N GLU A 54 -3.09 5.88 4.53
CA GLU A 54 -2.31 6.69 3.59
C GLU A 54 -1.02 5.97 3.18
N VAL A 55 -0.34 5.34 4.14
CA VAL A 55 0.87 4.54 3.91
C VAL A 55 0.54 3.31 3.07
N ALA A 56 -0.53 2.60 3.42
CA ALA A 56 -0.97 1.42 2.70
C ALA A 56 -1.34 1.75 1.24
N GLN A 57 -2.06 2.84 1.00
CA GLN A 57 -2.44 3.30 -0.33
C GLN A 57 -1.22 3.65 -1.19
N ALA A 58 -0.27 4.42 -0.64
CA ALA A 58 0.94 4.81 -1.35
C ALA A 58 1.83 3.61 -1.72
N VAL A 59 2.06 2.71 -0.77
CA VAL A 59 2.84 1.48 -0.98
C VAL A 59 2.15 0.56 -1.99
N THR A 60 0.83 0.38 -1.89
CA THR A 60 0.06 -0.48 -2.79
C THR A 60 0.08 0.06 -4.22
N GLY A 61 -0.16 1.36 -4.42
CA GLY A 61 -0.17 1.96 -5.75
C GLY A 61 1.18 1.82 -6.46
N THR A 62 2.28 2.10 -5.75
CA THR A 62 3.64 1.97 -6.29
C THR A 62 3.97 0.50 -6.59
N SER A 63 3.69 -0.40 -5.64
CA SER A 63 3.98 -1.83 -5.80
C SER A 63 3.15 -2.47 -6.93
N LEU A 64 1.92 -2.02 -7.13
CA LEU A 64 1.07 -2.46 -8.23
C LEU A 64 1.65 -2.05 -9.58
N ALA A 65 2.15 -0.81 -9.71
CA ALA A 65 2.80 -0.35 -10.93
C ALA A 65 4.03 -1.20 -11.27
N GLU A 66 4.89 -1.46 -10.28
CA GLU A 66 6.06 -2.34 -10.44
C GLU A 66 5.66 -3.77 -10.81
N ALA A 67 4.66 -4.32 -10.13
CA ALA A 67 4.14 -5.65 -10.44
C ALA A 67 3.59 -5.74 -11.87
N ILE A 68 2.92 -4.70 -12.37
CA ILE A 68 2.43 -4.64 -13.76
C ILE A 68 3.59 -4.71 -14.75
N VAL A 69 4.65 -3.93 -14.53
CA VAL A 69 5.84 -3.92 -15.40
C VAL A 69 6.51 -5.31 -15.38
N LEU A 70 6.68 -5.89 -14.19
CA LEU A 70 7.24 -7.24 -14.02
C LEU A 70 6.40 -8.31 -14.73
N CYS A 71 5.07 -8.34 -14.52
CA CYS A 71 4.19 -9.32 -15.15
C CYS A 71 4.26 -9.24 -16.69
N ARG A 72 4.27 -8.02 -17.24
CA ARG A 72 4.42 -7.81 -18.68
C ARG A 72 5.76 -8.34 -19.21
N SER A 73 6.85 -8.19 -18.46
CA SER A 73 8.18 -8.66 -18.86
C SER A 73 8.29 -10.18 -18.97
N ILE A 74 7.45 -10.92 -18.22
CA ILE A 74 7.43 -12.40 -18.20
C ILE A 74 6.25 -12.99 -18.98
N GLY A 75 5.49 -12.17 -19.73
CA GLY A 75 4.37 -12.63 -20.56
C GLY A 75 3.13 -13.07 -19.77
N VAL A 76 3.04 -12.73 -18.48
CA VAL A 76 1.88 -13.03 -17.62
C VAL A 76 0.91 -11.85 -17.67
N PRO A 77 -0.42 -12.08 -17.75
CA PRO A 77 -1.40 -11.00 -17.77
C PRO A 77 -1.22 -10.09 -16.55
N PRO A 78 -1.15 -8.76 -16.70
CA PRO A 78 -0.92 -7.86 -15.58
C PRO A 78 -2.06 -7.95 -14.56
N PRO A 79 -1.77 -7.72 -13.26
CA PRO A 79 -2.80 -7.74 -12.25
C PRO A 79 -3.85 -6.64 -12.47
N LEU A 80 -5.11 -7.07 -12.52
CA LEU A 80 -6.31 -6.37 -12.05
C LEU A 80 -6.10 -5.24 -11.02
N PRO A 81 -6.21 -3.92 -11.29
CA PRO A 81 -6.45 -2.98 -10.21
C PRO A 81 -7.76 -3.39 -9.53
N MET A 82 -7.72 -3.69 -8.23
CA MET A 82 -8.92 -3.95 -7.47
C MET A 82 -9.74 -2.65 -7.39
N ILE A 83 -10.93 -2.63 -8.01
CA ILE A 83 -11.89 -1.55 -7.82
C ILE A 83 -12.41 -1.70 -6.40
N LEU A 84 -11.83 -0.98 -5.43
CA LEU A 84 -12.38 -0.95 -4.08
C LEU A 84 -13.77 -0.29 -4.17
N PRO A 85 -14.83 -0.92 -3.61
CA PRO A 85 -16.13 -0.28 -3.58
C PRO A 85 -16.01 1.04 -2.80
N VAL A 86 -16.35 2.15 -3.44
CA VAL A 86 -16.54 3.43 -2.76
C VAL A 86 -17.65 3.21 -1.74
N GLN A 87 -17.33 3.29 -0.43
CA GLN A 87 -18.35 3.29 0.61
C GLN A 87 -19.29 4.47 0.35
N LYS A 88 -20.52 4.19 -0.07
CA LYS A 88 -21.56 5.21 -0.17
C LYS A 88 -21.86 5.70 1.24
N GLN A 89 -21.41 6.90 1.57
CA GLN A 89 -21.82 7.60 2.77
C GLN A 89 -23.31 7.92 2.60
N GLN A 90 -24.16 7.22 3.36
CA GLN A 90 -25.61 7.39 3.33
C GLN A 90 -25.94 8.79 3.85
N LEU A 91 -26.31 9.69 2.94
CA LEU A 91 -26.87 11.00 3.28
C LEU A 91 -28.29 10.77 3.80
N ASP A 92 -28.45 10.80 5.12
CA ASP A 92 -29.76 10.90 5.77
C ASP A 92 -30.35 12.28 5.46
N TYR A 93 -31.22 12.35 4.46
CA TYR A 93 -32.13 13.48 4.30
C TYR A 93 -33.41 13.13 5.07
N THR A 94 -33.58 13.68 6.28
CA THR A 94 -34.88 13.74 6.94
C THR A 94 -35.69 14.89 6.33
N VAL A 95 -36.92 14.59 5.89
CA VAL A 95 -37.93 15.56 5.43
C VAL A 95 -38.83 15.92 6.61
#